data_AF-A0A9X2L6J3-F1
#
_entry.id   AF-A0A9X2L6J3-F1
#
_cell.length_a   1.000
_cell.length_b   1.000
_cell.length_c   1.000
_cell.angle_alpha   90.00
_cell.angle_beta   90.00
_cell.angle_gamma   90.00
#
_symmetry.space_group_name_H-M   'P 1'
#
loop_
_entity.id
_entity.type
_entity.pdbx_description
1 polymer ?
#
loop_
_entity_poly.entity_id
_entity_poly.type
_entity_poly.pdbx_seq_one_letter_code
_entity_poly.pdbx_strand_id
1 'polypeptide(L)'
;MSILFGTADKVSNEKATERLGSFLIEGEEILLSFKTYRDFYALTNKRLLSLDVQGMTGSKKEVRSVSWGKVSGFSIEGAGTFDSDAELKLWVSGMPMIEVKLDRSTPIEDIQRVIAERTL
;
A
#
# COMPACT_ATOMS: atom_id res chain seq x y z
N MET A 1 -7.19 14.09 6.67
CA MET A 1 -7.09 13.85 5.22
C MET A 1 -5.62 13.86 4.86
N SER A 2 -5.03 12.71 4.54
CA SER A 2 -3.76 12.74 3.79
C SER A 2 -4.15 12.84 2.33
N ILE A 3 -3.73 13.92 1.67
CA ILE A 3 -3.90 14.07 0.23
C ILE A 3 -2.82 13.17 -0.38
N LEU A 4 -3.22 12.05 -1.00
CA LEU A 4 -2.30 11.23 -1.77
C LEU A 4 -1.78 12.09 -2.94
N PHE A 5 -0.54 12.56 -2.86
CA PHE A 5 0.13 13.21 -3.97
C PHE A 5 0.69 12.13 -4.89
N GLY A 6 -0.17 11.56 -5.73
CA GLY A 6 0.21 10.78 -6.90
C GLY A 6 -0.23 9.33 -6.89
N THR A 7 -0.30 8.80 -8.12
CA THR A 7 -0.52 7.40 -8.47
C THR A 7 0.68 6.56 -8.06
N ALA A 8 0.44 5.37 -7.49
CA ALA A 8 1.50 4.47 -7.06
C ALA A 8 1.80 3.40 -8.13
N ASP A 9 3.07 3.30 -8.52
CA ASP A 9 3.56 2.25 -9.42
C ASP A 9 3.89 0.98 -8.62
N LYS A 10 3.61 -0.20 -9.19
CA LYS A 10 4.19 -1.46 -8.70
C LYS A 10 5.73 -1.39 -8.78
N VAL A 11 6.40 -1.87 -7.74
CA VAL A 11 7.87 -1.97 -7.70
C VAL A 11 8.32 -3.36 -7.30
N SER A 12 9.60 -3.67 -7.54
CA SER A 12 10.18 -4.91 -7.04
C SER A 12 10.26 -4.91 -5.51
N ASN A 13 10.07 -6.09 -4.91
CA ASN A 13 10.16 -6.25 -3.47
C ASN A 13 11.57 -5.93 -2.94
N GLU A 14 12.61 -6.14 -3.75
CA GLU A 14 13.99 -5.73 -3.45
C GLU A 14 14.09 -4.22 -3.22
N LYS A 15 13.56 -3.42 -4.17
CA LYS A 15 13.56 -1.95 -4.08
C LYS A 15 12.73 -1.44 -2.90
N ALA A 16 11.60 -2.10 -2.61
CA ALA A 16 10.82 -1.79 -1.42
C ALA A 16 11.59 -2.15 -0.14
N THR A 17 12.33 -3.25 -0.13
CA THR A 17 13.14 -3.70 1.02
C THR A 17 14.27 -2.72 1.33
N GLU A 18 14.90 -2.09 0.35
CA GLU A 18 15.88 -1.02 0.58
C GLU A 18 15.32 0.14 1.43
N ARG A 19 14.01 0.38 1.34
CA ARG A 19 13.32 1.48 2.04
C ARG A 19 12.60 1.05 3.31
N LEU A 20 12.05 -0.16 3.30
CA LEU A 20 11.17 -0.68 4.35
C LEU A 20 11.82 -1.74 5.23
N GLY A 21 12.96 -2.29 4.83
CA GLY A 21 13.57 -3.47 5.45
C GLY A 21 13.86 -3.29 6.93
N SER A 22 14.28 -2.09 7.36
CA SER A 22 14.52 -1.78 8.77
C SER A 22 13.26 -1.76 9.64
N PHE A 23 12.07 -1.75 9.03
CA PHE A 23 10.78 -1.77 9.72
C PHE A 23 10.11 -3.15 9.68
N LEU A 24 10.64 -4.10 8.88
CA LEU A 24 10.17 -5.47 8.85
C LEU A 24 10.61 -6.20 10.11
N ILE A 25 9.75 -7.11 10.59
CA ILE A 25 10.10 -8.01 11.70
C ILE A 25 10.60 -9.36 11.16
N GLU A 26 11.16 -10.18 12.05
CA GLU A 26 11.58 -11.54 11.70
C GLU A 26 10.41 -12.36 11.12
N GLY A 27 10.65 -13.03 10.00
CA GLY A 27 9.64 -13.80 9.26
C GLY A 27 8.57 -12.96 8.55
N GLU A 28 8.73 -11.63 8.50
CA GLU A 28 7.88 -10.76 7.69
C GLU A 28 8.42 -10.60 6.27
N GLU A 29 7.61 -10.95 5.28
CA GLU A 29 7.97 -10.92 3.86
C GLU A 29 7.08 -9.93 3.10
N ILE A 30 7.68 -9.11 2.24
CA ILE A 30 6.94 -8.26 1.29
C ILE A 30 6.42 -9.16 0.17
N LEU A 31 5.09 -9.21 0.00
CA LEU A 31 4.42 -9.96 -1.05
C LEU A 31 4.25 -9.10 -2.30
N LEU A 32 3.74 -7.87 -2.10
CA LEU A 32 3.60 -6.86 -3.14
C LEU A 32 4.01 -5.50 -2.60
N SER A 33 4.54 -4.65 -3.46
CA SER A 33 4.93 -3.30 -3.09
C SER A 33 4.64 -2.28 -4.19
N PHE A 34 4.29 -1.08 -3.74
CA PHE A 34 3.93 0.06 -4.58
C PHE A 34 4.67 1.29 -4.07
N LYS A 35 5.02 2.20 -4.97
CA LYS A 35 5.57 3.50 -4.58
C LYS A 35 4.83 4.62 -5.30
N THR A 36 4.59 5.72 -4.61
CA THR A 36 4.32 7.00 -5.27
C THR A 36 5.67 7.67 -5.60
N TYR A 37 5.68 8.97 -5.87
CA TYR A 37 6.93 9.72 -6.04
C TYR A 37 7.87 9.60 -4.83
N ARG A 38 7.33 9.61 -3.59
CA ARG A 38 8.13 9.56 -2.37
C ARG A 38 7.74 8.47 -1.38
N ASP A 39 6.51 8.00 -1.43
CA ASP A 39 5.97 7.09 -0.42
C ASP A 39 6.07 5.65 -0.89
N PHE A 40 6.11 4.73 0.07
CA PHE A 40 6.13 3.29 -0.19
C PHE A 40 4.99 2.62 0.56
N TYR A 41 4.37 1.65 -0.10
CA TYR A 41 3.34 0.78 0.44
C TYR A 41 3.75 -0.66 0.18
N ALA A 42 3.68 -1.51 1.21
CA ALA A 42 3.97 -2.94 1.10
C ALA A 42 2.84 -3.75 1.73
N LEU A 43 2.30 -4.68 0.94
CA LEU A 43 1.46 -5.76 1.45
C LEU A 43 2.42 -6.86 1.88
N THR A 44 2.53 -7.08 3.18
CA THR A 44 3.36 -8.14 3.74
C THR A 44 2.52 -9.35 4.14
N ASN A 45 3.17 -10.46 4.48
CA ASN A 45 2.46 -11.58 5.11
C ASN A 45 1.89 -11.26 6.51
N LYS A 46 2.14 -10.06 7.08
CA LYS A 46 1.65 -9.65 8.42
C LYS A 46 0.72 -8.44 8.42
N ARG A 47 0.93 -7.46 7.51
CA ARG A 47 0.24 -6.17 7.53
C ARG A 47 0.35 -5.43 6.19
N LEU A 48 -0.48 -4.40 6.03
CA LEU A 48 -0.12 -3.27 5.19
C LEU A 48 0.88 -2.39 5.96
N LEU A 49 2.07 -2.21 5.39
CA LEU A 49 3.11 -1.31 5.88
C LEU A 49 3.24 -0.14 4.91
N SER A 50 3.19 1.10 5.41
CA SER A 50 3.44 2.28 4.57
C SER A 50 4.49 3.20 5.19
N LEU A 51 5.31 3.79 4.33
CA LEU A 51 6.27 4.84 4.65
C LEU A 51 5.89 6.10 3.86
N ASP A 52 5.42 7.11 4.58
CA ASP A 52 5.09 8.43 4.04
C ASP A 52 6.25 9.39 4.35
N VAL A 53 6.73 10.09 3.32
CA VAL A 53 7.84 11.04 3.43
C VAL A 53 7.31 12.47 3.34
N GLN A 54 7.29 13.15 4.49
CA GLN A 54 6.70 14.47 4.67
C GLN A 54 7.74 15.60 4.64
N GLY A 55 7.26 16.80 4.30
CA GLY A 55 8.05 18.03 4.29
C GLY A 55 8.86 18.23 3.01
N MET A 56 9.44 19.42 2.87
CA MET A 56 10.24 19.79 1.68
C MET A 56 11.56 19.01 1.61
N THR A 57 12.20 18.78 2.75
CA THR A 57 13.50 18.07 2.83
C THR A 57 13.35 16.55 2.89
N GLY A 58 12.12 16.03 3.08
CA GLY A 58 11.87 14.60 3.27
C GLY A 58 12.44 14.00 4.56
N SER A 59 12.87 14.84 5.51
CA SER A 59 13.47 14.40 6.77
C SER A 59 12.44 13.79 7.73
N LYS A 60 11.17 14.22 7.62
CA LYS A 60 10.08 13.68 8.43
C LYS A 60 9.50 12.46 7.74
N LYS A 61 9.49 11.33 8.44
CA LYS A 61 8.95 10.07 7.95
C LYS A 61 7.85 9.60 8.88
N GLU A 62 6.72 9.16 8.32
CA GLU A 62 5.67 8.46 9.06
C GLU A 62 5.64 7.00 8.59
N VAL A 63 5.82 6.07 9.52
CA VAL A 63 5.65 4.64 9.26
C VAL A 63 4.34 4.20 9.87
N ARG A 64 3.44 3.66 9.04
CA ARG A 64 2.13 3.18 9.47
C ARG A 64 2.01 1.68 9.24
N SER A 65 1.34 1.00 10.17
CA SER A 65 1.09 -0.43 10.10
C SER A 65 -0.39 -0.71 10.33
N VAL A 66 -1.00 -1.46 9.43
CA VAL A 66 -2.37 -1.97 9.58
C VAL A 66 -2.33 -3.48 9.50
N SER A 67 -2.55 -4.16 10.62
CA SER A 67 -2.64 -5.61 10.65
C SER A 67 -3.86 -6.09 9.87
N TRP A 68 -3.73 -7.24 9.22
CA TRP A 68 -4.81 -7.78 8.40
C TRP A 68 -6.09 -8.05 9.18
N GLY A 69 -5.99 -8.48 10.45
CA GLY A 69 -7.14 -8.66 11.33
C GLY A 69 -7.90 -7.38 11.71
N LYS A 70 -7.41 -6.19 11.32
CA LYS A 70 -8.14 -4.91 11.48
C LYS A 70 -8.83 -4.47 10.19
N VAL A 71 -8.52 -5.08 9.06
CA VAL A 71 -9.18 -4.80 7.78
C VAL A 71 -10.56 -5.47 7.81
N SER A 72 -11.61 -4.68 7.91
CA SER A 72 -13.00 -5.15 7.95
C SER A 72 -13.63 -5.28 6.57
N GLY A 73 -12.95 -4.78 5.53
CA GLY A 73 -13.38 -4.88 4.14
C GLY A 73 -12.37 -4.23 3.22
N PHE A 74 -12.44 -4.59 1.94
CA PHE A 74 -11.57 -4.02 0.90
C PHE A 74 -12.28 -4.03 -0.45
N SER A 75 -11.86 -3.14 -1.34
CA SER A 75 -12.26 -3.14 -2.75
C SER A 75 -11.07 -2.72 -3.60
N ILE A 76 -10.98 -3.29 -4.80
CA ILE A 76 -10.07 -2.81 -5.83
C ILE A 76 -10.86 -2.52 -7.11
N GLU A 77 -10.64 -1.34 -7.66
CA GLU A 77 -11.27 -0.89 -8.90
C GLU A 77 -10.18 -0.74 -9.95
N GLY A 78 -10.37 -1.38 -11.11
CA GLY A 78 -9.45 -1.26 -12.24
C GLY A 78 -9.61 0.10 -12.93
N ALA A 79 -8.60 0.52 -13.68
CA ALA A 79 -8.68 1.78 -14.40
C ALA A 79 -9.76 1.72 -15.50
N GLY A 80 -10.70 2.66 -15.46
CA GLY A 80 -11.72 2.82 -16.49
C GLY A 80 -11.20 3.54 -17.74
N THR A 81 -12.08 3.73 -18.72
CA THR A 81 -11.76 4.46 -19.97
C THR A 81 -11.46 5.95 -19.73
N PHE A 82 -12.05 6.54 -18.68
CA PHE A 82 -11.96 7.98 -18.37
C PHE A 82 -11.06 8.31 -17.19
N ASP A 83 -11.07 7.51 -16.11
CA ASP A 83 -10.13 7.68 -15.00
C ASP A 83 -8.87 6.85 -15.25
N SER A 84 -7.72 7.49 -15.04
CA SER A 84 -6.44 6.94 -15.47
C SER A 84 -5.78 6.00 -14.49
N ASP A 85 -6.37 5.77 -13.32
CA ASP A 85 -5.71 5.00 -12.28
C ASP A 85 -6.63 3.87 -11.80
N ALA A 86 -6.03 2.79 -11.33
CA ALA A 86 -6.71 1.81 -10.48
C ALA A 86 -6.76 2.35 -9.04
N GLU A 87 -7.68 1.83 -8.23
CA GLU A 87 -7.89 2.32 -6.87
C GLU A 87 -8.09 1.17 -5.89
N LEU A 88 -7.28 1.14 -4.83
CA LEU A 88 -7.43 0.23 -3.70
C LEU A 88 -8.03 0.98 -2.51
N LYS A 89 -9.11 0.44 -1.94
CA LYS A 89 -9.72 0.93 -0.71
C LYS A 89 -9.69 -0.16 0.37
N LEU A 90 -9.30 0.22 1.57
CA LEU A 90 -9.29 -0.64 2.77
C LEU A 90 -10.09 0.03 3.88
N TRP A 91 -11.12 -0.67 4.36
CA TRP A 91 -11.85 -0.29 5.56
C TRP A 91 -11.16 -0.91 6.77
N VAL A 92 -10.76 -0.06 7.71
CA VAL A 92 -9.97 -0.46 8.88
C VAL A 92 -10.75 -0.15 10.15
N SER A 93 -10.96 -1.16 10.97
CA SER A 93 -11.73 -1.02 12.22
C SER A 93 -11.08 -0.02 13.17
N GLY A 94 -11.81 1.05 13.52
CA GLY A 94 -11.33 2.09 14.43
C GLY A 94 -10.37 3.09 13.79
N MET A 95 -10.21 3.06 12.46
CA MET A 95 -9.39 4.01 11.70
C MET A 95 -10.15 4.52 10.47
N PRO A 96 -9.77 5.67 9.90
CA PRO A 96 -10.27 6.08 8.60
C PRO A 96 -9.94 5.03 7.52
N MET A 97 -10.78 5.00 6.48
CA MET A 97 -10.49 4.23 5.27
C MET A 97 -9.14 4.65 4.69
N ILE A 98 -8.36 3.66 4.24
CA ILE A 98 -7.13 3.89 3.49
C ILE A 98 -7.47 3.75 2.02
N GLU A 99 -7.08 4.75 1.24
CA GLU A 99 -7.25 4.79 -0.21
C GLU A 99 -5.87 4.92 -0.85
N VAL A 100 -5.58 4.08 -1.84
CA VAL A 100 -4.33 4.08 -2.59
C VAL A 100 -4.66 4.08 -4.07
N LYS A 101 -4.28 5.16 -4.77
CA LYS A 101 -4.33 5.20 -6.23
C LYS A 101 -3.13 4.45 -6.80
N LEU A 102 -3.38 3.60 -7.79
CA LEU A 102 -2.45 2.67 -8.38
C LEU A 102 -2.37 2.92 -9.88
N ASP A 103 -1.19 2.74 -10.47
CA ASP A 103 -1.02 2.90 -11.91
C ASP A 103 -1.85 1.86 -12.69
N ARG A 104 -2.30 2.19 -13.91
CA ARG A 104 -3.13 1.29 -14.75
C ARG A 104 -2.51 -0.08 -14.99
N SER A 105 -1.19 -0.15 -15.02
CA SER A 105 -0.46 -1.41 -15.26
C SER A 105 -0.44 -2.33 -14.04
N THR A 106 -0.97 -1.87 -12.90
CA THR A 106 -0.99 -2.64 -11.67
C THR A 106 -1.95 -3.82 -11.79
N PRO A 107 -1.47 -5.07 -11.58
CA PRO A 107 -2.31 -6.26 -11.65
C PRO A 107 -3.25 -6.31 -10.45
N ILE A 108 -4.50 -5.90 -10.66
CA ILE A 108 -5.50 -5.78 -9.58
C ILE A 108 -5.90 -7.14 -9.00
N GLU A 109 -5.80 -8.21 -9.79
CA GLU A 109 -6.10 -9.59 -9.39
C GLU A 109 -5.10 -10.10 -8.35
N ASP A 110 -3.81 -9.76 -8.50
CA ASP A 110 -2.77 -10.13 -7.54
C ASP A 110 -3.00 -9.45 -6.19
N ILE A 111 -3.35 -8.17 -6.22
CA ILE A 111 -3.65 -7.39 -5.01
C ILE A 111 -4.88 -7.94 -4.31
N GLN A 112 -5.95 -8.19 -5.08
CA GLN A 112 -7.18 -8.78 -4.56
C GLN A 112 -6.87 -10.10 -3.85
N ARG A 113 -6.12 -10.99 -4.51
CA ARG A 113 -5.80 -12.32 -3.97
C ARG A 113 -4.97 -12.21 -2.69
N VAL A 114 -3.93 -11.38 -2.70
CA VAL A 114 -3.06 -11.19 -1.53
C VAL A 114 -3.85 -10.65 -0.34
N ILE A 115 -4.75 -9.68 -0.53
CA ILE A 115 -5.55 -9.15 0.59
C ILE A 115 -6.58 -10.18 1.05
N ALA A 116 -7.24 -10.88 0.11
CA ALA A 116 -8.22 -11.92 0.43
C ALA A 116 -7.61 -13.05 1.27
N GLU A 117 -6.43 -13.57 0.88
CA GLU A 117 -5.68 -14.61 1.63
C GLU A 117 -5.28 -14.20 3.05
N ARG A 118 -5.34 -12.91 3.37
CA ARG A 118 -4.92 -12.36 4.66
C ARG A 118 -6.08 -11.92 5.54
N THR A 119 -7.26 -11.72 4.96
CA THR A 119 -8.42 -11.10 5.63
C THR A 119 -9.63 -12.02 5.73
N LEU A 120 -9.69 -13.11 4.95
CA LEU A 120 -10.73 -14.14 4.99
C LEU A 120 -10.22 -15.39 5.72
#